data_AF-A0A0B0EFL7-F1
#
_entry.id   AF-A0A0B0EFL7-F1
#
_cell.length_a   1.000
_cell.length_b   1.000
_cell.length_c   1.000
_cell.angle_alpha   90.00
_cell.angle_beta   90.00
_cell.angle_gamma   90.00
#
_symmetry.space_group_name_H-M   'P 1'
#
loop_
_entity.id
_entity.type
_entity.pdbx_description
1 polymer ?
#
loop_
_entity_poly.entity_id
_entity_poly.type
_entity_poly.pdbx_seq_one_letter_code
_entity_poly.pdbx_strand_id
1 'polypeptide(L)' 'MRVTIKGLVTIPRHIREKLGTRLSPLPDLFIGVHAAVGKLELITRDKPRYKSYFPTVKLISP' A
#
# COMPACT_ATOMS: atom_id res chain seq x y z
N MET A 1 -9.47 -0.23 -13.37
CA MET A 1 -9.13 0.73 -12.31
C MET A 1 -9.51 2.12 -12.82
N ARG A 2 -10.57 2.75 -12.31
CA ARG A 2 -10.99 4.10 -12.74
C ARG A 2 -10.15 5.14 -12.00
N VAL A 3 -9.28 5.83 -12.72
CA VAL A 3 -8.56 7.00 -12.23
C VAL A 3 -9.49 8.20 -12.43
N THR A 4 -10.01 8.80 -11.36
CA THR A 4 -10.71 10.09 -11.44
C THR A 4 -9.72 11.21 -11.12
N ILE A 5 -9.84 12.28 -11.89
CA ILE A 5 -8.98 13.49 -11.95
C ILE A 5 -8.89 14.32 -10.64
N LYS A 6 -9.23 13.76 -9.47
CA LYS A 6 -9.18 14.42 -8.15
C LYS A 6 -8.12 13.85 -7.18
N GLY A 7 -7.20 13.01 -7.64
CA GLY A 7 -6.09 12.51 -6.80
C GLY A 7 -6.50 11.52 -5.70
N LEU A 8 -7.76 11.11 -5.61
CA LEU A 8 -8.22 10.07 -4.69
C LEU A 8 -8.09 8.69 -5.36
N VAL A 9 -6.97 8.03 -5.08
CA VAL A 9 -6.79 6.60 -5.43
C VAL A 9 -7.82 5.79 -4.65
N THR A 10 -8.69 5.07 -5.36
CA THR A 10 -9.63 4.14 -4.72
C THR A 10 -8.88 2.91 -4.24
N ILE A 11 -8.78 2.76 -2.93
CA ILE A 11 -8.09 1.65 -2.27
C ILE A 11 -8.96 0.38 -2.29
N PRO A 12 -8.42 -0.79 -2.70
CA PRO A 12 -9.13 -2.07 -2.68
C PRO A 12 -9.75 -2.43 -1.32
N ARG A 13 -10.91 -3.10 -1.34
CA ARG A 13 -11.72 -3.41 -0.14
C ARG A 13 -10.94 -4.13 0.96
N HIS A 14 -10.15 -5.15 0.62
CA HIS A 14 -9.38 -5.92 1.60
C HIS A 14 -8.30 -5.08 2.33
N ILE A 15 -7.88 -3.96 1.74
CA ILE A 15 -6.92 -3.04 2.36
C ILE A 15 -7.66 -2.07 3.28
N ARG A 16 -8.82 -1.56 2.85
CA ARG A 16 -9.69 -0.69 3.66
C ARG A 16 -10.09 -1.34 4.98
N GLU A 17 -10.42 -2.62 4.95
CA GLU A 17 -10.82 -3.39 6.14
C GLU A 17 -9.68 -3.50 7.17
N LYS A 18 -8.42 -3.48 6.72
CA LYS A 18 -7.23 -3.55 7.60
C LYS A 18 -6.75 -2.18 8.11
N LEU A 19 -7.13 -1.06 7.47
CA LEU A 19 -6.63 0.29 7.77
C LEU A 19 -7.37 1.03 8.88
N GLY A 20 -8.58 0.60 9.25
CA GLY A 20 -9.46 1.33 10.18
C GLY A 20 -10.00 2.65 9.61
N THR A 21 -10.59 3.49 10.47
CA THR A 21 -11.30 4.75 10.13
C THR A 21 -10.41 5.95 9.77
N ARG A 22 -9.11 5.74 9.49
CA ARG A 22 -8.22 6.86 9.14
C ARG A 22 -8.53 7.37 7.71
N LEU A 23 -9.09 8.58 7.65
CA LEU A 23 -9.55 9.30 6.44
C LEU A 23 -8.45 9.57 5.41
N SER A 24 -7.18 9.62 5.84
CA SER A 24 -6.04 9.71 4.95
C SER A 24 -5.27 8.40 5.00
N PRO A 25 -5.09 7.70 3.88
CA PRO A 25 -4.23 6.53 3.84
C PRO A 25 -2.83 6.99 4.26
N LEU A 26 -2.26 6.35 5.28
CA LEU A 26 -0.90 6.62 5.71
C LEU A 26 0.02 6.62 4.48
N PRO A 27 1.02 7.52 4.38
CA PRO A 27 1.94 7.58 3.24
C PRO A 27 2.49 6.19 2.85
N ASP A 28 2.80 5.36 3.84
CA ASP A 28 3.22 3.96 3.70
C ASP A 28 2.29 3.11 2.82
N LEU A 29 0.99 3.38 2.89
CA LEU A 29 0.01 2.64 2.11
C LEU A 29 0.08 2.99 0.63
N PHE A 30 0.19 4.28 0.30
CA PHE A 30 0.32 4.70 -1.10
C PHE A 30 1.60 4.10 -1.71
N ILE A 31 2.69 4.10 -0.94
CA ILE A 31 3.95 3.48 -1.34
C ILE A 31 3.76 1.98 -1.59
N GLY A 32 3.14 1.25 -0.66
CA GLY A 32 2.92 -0.19 -0.79
C GLY A 32 1.97 -0.58 -1.91
N VAL A 33 0.87 0.18 -2.11
CA VAL A 33 -0.06 -0.02 -3.22
C VAL A 33 0.64 0.22 -4.55
N HIS A 34 1.44 1.29 -4.66
CA HIS A 34 2.18 1.59 -5.87
C HIS A 34 3.18 0.48 -6.21
N ALA A 35 3.92 -0.02 -5.21
CA ALA A 35 4.84 -1.15 -5.40
C ALA A 35 4.11 -2.43 -5.84
N ALA A 36 2.96 -2.74 -5.22
CA ALA A 36 2.17 -3.92 -5.56
C ALA A 36 1.60 -3.87 -6.99
N VAL A 37 1.07 -2.73 -7.42
CA VAL A 37 0.51 -2.55 -8.77
C VAL A 37 1.63 -2.51 -9.82
N GLY A 38 2.73 -1.84 -9.52
CA GLY A 38 3.88 -1.71 -10.40
C GLY A 38 4.77 -2.96 -10.46
N LYS A 39 4.50 -4.00 -9.66
CA LYS A 39 5.37 -5.17 -9.48
C LYS A 39 6.81 -4.79 -9.13
N LEU A 40 6.97 -3.76 -8.31
CA LEU A 40 8.27 -3.26 -7.87
C LEU A 40 8.69 -3.92 -6.56
N GLU A 41 10.00 -4.03 -6.37
CA GLU A 41 10.57 -4.37 -5.06
C GLU A 41 10.60 -3.13 -4.17
N LEU A 42 10.28 -3.29 -2.89
CA LEU A 42 10.22 -2.20 -1.94
C LEU A 42 11.32 -2.34 -0.89
N ILE A 43 12.22 -1.36 -0.85
CA ILE A 43 13.23 -1.23 0.21
C ILE A 43 12.58 -0.58 1.42
N THR A 44 12.61 -1.24 2.58
CA THR A 44 12.04 -0.70 3.81
C THR A 44 12.75 -1.27 5.04
N ARG A 45 12.82 -0.46 6.11
CA ARG A 45 13.27 -0.92 7.43
C ARG A 45 12.13 -1.53 8.27
N ASP A 46 10.88 -1.27 7.92
CA ASP A 46 9.70 -1.77 8.65
C ASP A 46 9.08 -2.96 7.91
N LYS A 47 9.83 -4.05 7.83
CA LYS A 47 9.40 -5.29 7.14
C LYS A 47 8.09 -5.85 7.69
N PRO A 48 7.84 -5.93 9.01
CA PRO A 48 6.60 -6.51 9.54
C PRO A 48 5.35 -5.75 9.12
N ARG A 49 5.38 -4.40 9.16
CA ARG A 49 4.24 -3.57 8.74
C ARG A 49 3.91 -3.79 7.29
N TYR A 50 4.90 -3.65 6.41
CA TYR A 50 4.66 -3.79 4.97
C TYR A 50 4.24 -5.21 4.58
N LYS A 51 4.79 -6.25 5.24
CA LYS A 51 4.40 -7.64 4.96
C LYS A 51 2.95 -7.94 5.37
N SER A 52 2.44 -7.33 6.44
CA SER A 52 1.06 -7.52 6.92
C SER A 52 0.02 -6.96 5.95
N TYR A 53 0.28 -5.77 5.40
CA TYR A 53 -0.61 -5.13 4.43
C TYR A 53 -0.41 -5.63 3.00
N PHE A 54 0.83 -5.91 2.60
CA PHE A 54 1.23 -6.21 1.22
C PHE A 54 2.03 -7.52 1.15
N PRO A 55 1.42 -8.68 1.42
CA PRO A 55 2.13 -9.95 1.50
C PRO A 55 2.79 -10.38 0.19
N THR A 56 2.30 -9.87 -0.95
CA THR A 56 2.78 -10.17 -2.31
C THR A 56 3.90 -9.25 -2.78
N VAL A 57 4.16 -8.13 -2.10
CA VAL A 57 5.26 -7.23 -2.44
C VAL A 57 6.58 -7.83 -1.97
N LYS A 58 7.57 -7.83 -2.86
CA LYS A 58 8.93 -8.28 -2.50
C LYS A 58 9.61 -7.16 -1.72
N LEU A 59 10.01 -7.47 -0.49
CA LEU A 59 10.60 -6.52 0.45
C LEU A 59 12.10 -6.76 0.57
N ILE A 60 12.89 -5.71 0.39
CA ILE A 60 14.32 -5.68 0.71
C ILE A 60 14.45 -4.90 2.02
N SER A 61 15.03 -5.53 3.04
CA SER A 61 15.32 -4.89 4.33
C SER A 61 16.76 -5.18 4.69
N PRO A 62 17.49 -4.22 5.27
CA PRO A 62 18.68 -4.55 6.05
C PRO A 62 18.31 -5.45 7.24
#